data_AF-A0A7X0J7N2-F1
#
_entry.id   AF-A0A7X0J7N2-F1
#
_cell.length_a   1.000
_cell.length_b   1.000
_cell.length_c   1.000
_cell.angle_alpha   90.00
_cell.angle_beta   90.00
_cell.angle_gamma   90.00
#
_symmetry.space_group_name_H-M   'P 1'
#
loop_
_entity.id
_entity.type
_entity.pdbx_description
1 polymer ?
#
loop_
_entity_poly.entity_id
_entity_poly.type
_entity_poly.pdbx_seq_one_letter_code
_entity_poly.pdbx_strand_id
1 'polypeptide(L)'
;MILTAQQNQKIKDYIFDATKYKETYHEVYDHILNALTDLDEVYSIELVTKIVNDDLGGLKEIKKQEELYQKQVNKRYTGLFRLEIVNTFKWPGILNNLTILALCICFYYTGKSAPFNMQPMTVATFACFMMVSIYIFTKIMMNKTKNRKYSIMDNSLRNLAFTGFFIGNFALLFFTIGNLIDLNRDTMLIAMLLLYFFSSVYIRAFIKFYNQQIKILIA
;
A
#
# COMPACT_ATOMS: atom_id res chain seq x y z
N MET A 1 36.07 -13.41 7.19
CA MET A 1 35.93 -13.67 8.65
C MET A 1 34.74 -14.58 8.96
N ILE A 2 34.83 -15.53 9.91
CA ILE A 2 33.65 -16.31 10.38
C ILE A 2 33.09 -15.66 11.66
N LEU A 3 31.86 -15.16 11.61
CA LEU A 3 31.20 -14.50 12.74
C LEU A 3 30.43 -15.47 13.63
N THR A 4 30.52 -15.30 14.95
CA THR A 4 29.71 -16.02 15.93
C THR A 4 28.25 -15.54 15.91
N ALA A 5 27.33 -16.36 16.45
CA ALA A 5 25.92 -15.99 16.57
C ALA A 5 25.71 -14.69 17.38
N GLN A 6 26.53 -14.46 18.41
CA GLN A 6 26.46 -13.25 19.23
C GLN A 6 26.90 -12.00 18.46
N GLN A 7 27.95 -12.10 17.65
CA GLN A 7 28.43 -10.98 16.81
C GLN A 7 27.39 -10.65 15.72
N ASN A 8 26.83 -11.67 15.09
CA ASN A 8 25.73 -11.50 14.15
C ASN A 8 24.53 -10.78 14.79
N GLN A 9 24.16 -11.16 16.02
CA GLN A 9 23.07 -10.48 16.73
C GLN A 9 23.40 -9.02 17.03
N LYS A 10 24.63 -8.70 17.47
CA LYS A 10 25.06 -7.31 17.71
C LYS A 10 24.98 -6.44 16.47
N ILE A 11 25.40 -6.95 15.31
CA ILE A 11 25.27 -6.22 14.04
C ILE A 11 23.79 -5.96 13.74
N LYS A 12 22.95 -6.99 13.87
CA LYS A 12 21.50 -6.89 13.62
C LYS A 12 20.86 -5.83 14.50
N ASP A 13 21.15 -5.84 15.80
CA ASP A 13 20.61 -4.87 16.75
C ASP A 13 21.07 -3.45 16.43
N TYR A 14 22.35 -3.27 16.07
CA TYR A 14 22.93 -1.97 15.71
C TYR A 14 22.22 -1.31 14.51
N ILE A 15 21.96 -2.08 13.43
CA ILE A 15 21.33 -1.55 12.21
C ILE A 15 19.80 -1.55 12.25
N PHE A 16 19.20 -2.26 13.22
CA PHE A 16 17.75 -2.40 13.30
C PHE A 16 17.08 -1.04 13.44
N ASP A 17 17.54 -0.16 14.33
CA ASP A 17 16.93 1.16 14.53
C ASP A 17 17.27 2.18 13.44
N ALA A 18 18.30 1.89 12.64
CA ALA A 18 18.71 2.73 11.53
C ALA A 18 17.82 2.57 10.30
N THR A 19 17.27 1.37 10.08
CA THR A 19 16.51 1.01 8.88
C THR A 19 15.02 0.88 9.17
N LYS A 20 14.15 1.35 8.27
CA LYS A 20 12.70 1.25 8.46
C LYS A 20 12.11 0.01 7.80
N TYR A 21 12.64 -0.37 6.64
CA TYR A 21 12.11 -1.46 5.84
C TYR A 21 12.98 -2.70 5.85
N LYS A 22 12.34 -3.85 5.61
CA LYS A 22 13.01 -5.15 5.62
C LYS A 22 14.09 -5.23 4.54
N GLU A 23 13.82 -4.67 3.36
CA GLU A 23 14.75 -4.69 2.22
C GLU A 23 16.04 -3.95 2.54
N THR A 24 15.94 -2.69 2.99
CA THR A 24 17.09 -1.87 3.40
C THR A 24 17.89 -2.55 4.52
N TYR A 25 17.19 -3.14 5.50
CA TYR A 25 17.82 -3.86 6.60
C TYR A 25 18.68 -5.02 6.11
N HIS A 26 18.17 -5.82 5.17
CA HIS A 26 18.93 -6.94 4.60
C HIS A 26 20.11 -6.47 3.75
N GLU A 27 19.91 -5.44 2.94
CA GLU A 27 20.99 -4.88 2.10
C GLU A 27 22.14 -4.34 2.95
N VAL A 28 21.84 -3.55 3.98
CA VAL A 28 22.85 -3.03 4.92
C VAL A 28 23.53 -4.16 5.67
N TYR A 29 22.77 -5.16 6.13
CA TYR A 29 23.33 -6.32 6.83
C TYR A 29 24.30 -7.11 5.93
N ASP A 30 23.88 -7.45 4.71
CA ASP A 30 24.68 -8.22 3.76
C ASP A 30 25.92 -7.43 3.33
N HIS A 31 25.80 -6.11 3.14
CA HIS A 31 26.93 -5.23 2.87
C HIS A 31 27.98 -5.26 3.99
N ILE A 32 27.55 -5.14 5.26
CA ILE A 32 28.45 -5.22 6.42
C ILE A 32 29.14 -6.59 6.48
N LEU A 33 28.40 -7.68 6.23
CA LEU A 33 28.97 -9.03 6.24
C LEU A 33 30.04 -9.22 5.16
N ASN A 34 29.79 -8.69 3.96
CA ASN A 34 30.75 -8.74 2.86
C ASN A 34 31.99 -7.90 3.18
N ALA A 35 31.82 -6.67 3.65
CA ALA A 35 32.93 -5.80 4.06
C ALA A 35 33.78 -6.43 5.19
N LEU A 36 33.16 -7.05 6.19
CA LEU A 36 33.87 -7.79 7.25
C LEU A 36 34.55 -9.06 6.74
N THR A 37 34.14 -9.59 5.59
CA THR A 37 34.78 -10.77 4.99
C THR A 37 36.07 -10.38 4.28
N ASP A 38 36.11 -9.19 3.68
CA ASP A 38 37.24 -8.66 2.93
C ASP A 38 38.33 -8.05 3.83
N LEU A 39 38.01 -7.75 5.10
CA LEU A 39 38.94 -7.21 6.08
C LEU A 39 39.61 -8.32 6.90
N ASP A 40 40.93 -8.23 7.04
CA ASP A 40 41.74 -9.11 7.91
C ASP A 40 41.92 -8.49 9.32
N GLU A 41 40.81 -8.02 9.90
CA GLU A 41 40.78 -7.40 11.24
C GLU A 41 39.91 -8.23 12.21
N VAL A 42 40.22 -8.14 13.51
CA VAL A 42 39.40 -8.76 14.55
C VAL A 42 38.07 -8.00 14.67
N TYR A 43 36.97 -8.73 14.74
CA TYR A 43 35.65 -8.15 14.88
C TYR A 43 35.57 -7.24 16.10
N SER A 44 35.13 -6.01 15.86
CA SER A 44 34.67 -5.10 16.90
C SER A 44 33.42 -4.36 16.41
N ILE A 45 32.62 -3.83 17.34
CA ILE A 45 31.47 -3.01 16.97
C ILE A 45 31.90 -1.64 16.42
N GLU A 46 33.08 -1.15 16.80
CA GLU A 46 33.65 0.06 16.20
C GLU A 46 33.98 -0.17 14.72
N LEU A 47 34.47 -1.36 14.35
CA LEU A 47 34.73 -1.72 12.96
C LEU A 47 33.44 -1.69 12.13
N VAL A 48 32.35 -2.25 12.67
CA VAL A 48 31.02 -2.19 12.04
C VAL A 48 30.55 -0.74 11.88
N THR A 49 30.74 0.08 12.91
CA THR A 49 30.40 1.52 12.87
C THR A 49 31.23 2.26 11.82
N LYS A 50 32.51 1.91 11.68
CA LYS A 50 33.41 2.47 10.68
C LYS A 50 32.95 2.10 9.26
N ILE A 51 32.70 0.82 8.98
CA ILE A 51 32.14 0.35 7.69
C ILE A 51 30.86 1.13 7.35
N VAL A 52 29.95 1.27 8.31
CA VAL A 52 28.69 1.99 8.09
C VAL A 52 28.92 3.48 7.79
N ASN A 53 29.89 4.13 8.42
CA ASN A 53 30.19 5.54 8.15
C ASN A 53 30.93 5.75 6.83
N ASP A 54 31.92 4.90 6.55
CA ASP A 54 32.81 5.03 5.40
C ASP A 54 32.12 4.58 4.11
N ASP A 55 31.44 3.42 4.12
CA ASP A 55 30.88 2.82 2.90
C ASP A 55 29.43 3.23 2.65
N LEU A 56 28.64 3.42 3.72
CA LEU A 56 27.20 3.74 3.62
C LEU A 56 26.89 5.22 3.93
N GLY A 57 27.91 6.03 4.23
CA GLY A 57 27.74 7.46 4.57
C GLY A 57 27.08 7.70 5.94
N GLY A 58 27.04 6.66 6.79
CA GLY A 58 26.47 6.69 8.13
C GLY A 58 24.95 6.51 8.17
N LEU A 59 24.42 6.35 9.39
CA LEU A 59 22.99 6.04 9.61
C LEU A 59 22.03 7.10 9.07
N LYS A 60 22.47 8.37 8.97
CA LYS A 60 21.65 9.45 8.41
C LYS A 60 21.51 9.31 6.89
N GLU A 61 22.57 8.93 6.19
CA GLU A 61 22.52 8.78 4.74
C GLU A 61 21.70 7.53 4.36
N ILE A 62 21.81 6.44 5.12
CA ILE A 62 20.94 5.25 4.96
C ILE A 62 19.45 5.65 5.00
N LYS A 63 19.05 6.44 6.01
CA LYS A 63 17.66 6.93 6.12
C LYS A 63 17.25 7.80 4.93
N LYS A 64 18.14 8.69 4.48
CA LYS A 64 17.90 9.57 3.34
C LYS A 64 17.76 8.78 2.03
N GLN A 65 18.62 7.80 1.78
CA GLN A 65 18.52 6.91 0.62
C GLN A 65 17.23 6.09 0.67
N GLU A 66 16.87 5.55 1.84
CA GLU A 66 15.63 4.81 2.05
C GLU A 66 14.38 5.66 1.73
N GLU A 67 14.36 6.93 2.12
CA GLU A 67 13.28 7.86 1.78
C GLU A 67 13.21 8.17 0.27
N LEU A 68 14.36 8.39 -0.37
CA LEU A 68 14.43 8.61 -1.81
C LEU A 68 13.94 7.38 -2.58
N TYR A 69 14.38 6.20 -2.17
CA TYR A 69 13.96 4.94 -2.76
C TYR A 69 12.46 4.70 -2.56
N GLN A 70 11.93 4.95 -1.35
CA GLN A 70 10.50 4.88 -1.09
C GLN A 70 9.69 5.82 -2.01
N LYS A 71 10.16 7.04 -2.27
CA LYS A 71 9.49 7.97 -3.20
C LYS A 71 9.45 7.42 -4.62
N GLN A 72 10.55 6.84 -5.09
CA GLN A 72 10.63 6.21 -6.41
C GLN A 72 9.71 5.00 -6.52
N VAL A 73 9.73 4.11 -5.52
CA VAL A 73 8.85 2.94 -5.45
C VAL A 73 7.39 3.36 -5.40
N ASN A 74 7.02 4.35 -4.57
CA ASN A 74 5.65 4.88 -4.53
C ASN A 74 5.19 5.39 -5.90
N LYS A 75 6.04 6.14 -6.61
CA LYS A 75 5.72 6.67 -7.95
C LYS A 75 5.50 5.53 -8.94
N ARG A 76 6.40 4.53 -8.95
CA ARG A 76 6.29 3.34 -9.81
C ARG A 76 5.03 2.53 -9.51
N TYR A 77 4.77 2.22 -8.25
CA TYR A 77 3.60 1.44 -7.82
C TYR A 77 2.29 2.16 -8.11
N THR A 78 2.26 3.48 -7.92
CA THR A 78 1.09 4.30 -8.31
C THR A 78 0.86 4.24 -9.82
N GLY A 79 1.92 4.32 -10.63
CA GLY A 79 1.83 4.18 -12.08
C GLY A 79 1.29 2.81 -12.51
N LEU A 80 1.84 1.73 -11.93
CA LEU A 80 1.38 0.37 -12.21
C LEU A 80 -0.06 0.15 -11.75
N PHE A 81 -0.45 0.68 -10.60
CA PHE A 81 -1.83 0.59 -10.12
C PHE A 81 -2.81 1.33 -11.04
N ARG A 82 -2.45 2.52 -11.53
CA ARG A 82 -3.25 3.24 -12.54
C ARG A 82 -3.35 2.45 -13.85
N LEU A 83 -2.25 1.83 -14.28
CA LEU A 83 -2.27 0.94 -15.44
C LEU A 83 -3.23 -0.22 -15.22
N GLU A 84 -3.26 -0.83 -14.03
CA GLU A 84 -4.21 -1.90 -13.71
C GLU A 84 -5.66 -1.42 -13.73
N ILE A 85 -5.96 -0.21 -13.24
CA ILE A 85 -7.28 0.41 -13.38
C ILE A 85 -7.66 0.53 -14.87
N VAL A 86 -6.78 1.08 -15.71
CA VAL A 86 -7.04 1.21 -17.15
C VAL A 86 -7.20 -0.16 -17.81
N ASN A 87 -6.40 -1.15 -17.40
CA ASN A 87 -6.49 -2.51 -17.91
C ASN A 87 -7.82 -3.20 -17.56
N THR A 88 -8.56 -2.76 -16.53
CA THR A 88 -9.92 -3.27 -16.29
C THR A 88 -10.89 -2.94 -17.41
N PHE A 89 -10.64 -1.88 -18.20
CA PHE A 89 -11.45 -1.49 -19.35
C PHE A 89 -11.02 -2.17 -20.65
N LYS A 90 -10.01 -3.05 -20.62
CA LYS A 90 -9.60 -3.87 -21.75
C LYS A 90 -10.29 -5.23 -21.72
N TRP A 91 -10.33 -5.90 -22.85
CA TRP A 91 -10.81 -7.29 -22.93
C TRP A 91 -9.92 -8.24 -22.10
N PRO A 92 -10.48 -9.21 -21.34
CA PRO A 92 -11.90 -9.48 -21.11
C PRO A 92 -12.51 -8.70 -19.93
N GLY A 93 -11.71 -7.91 -19.19
CA GLY A 93 -12.14 -7.16 -18.00
C GLY A 93 -13.32 -6.21 -18.25
N ILE A 94 -13.42 -5.65 -19.45
CA ILE A 94 -14.52 -4.77 -19.86
C ILE A 94 -15.90 -5.42 -19.70
N LEU A 95 -16.01 -6.75 -19.86
CA LEU A 95 -17.27 -7.47 -19.66
C LEU A 95 -17.79 -7.28 -18.24
N ASN A 96 -16.91 -7.38 -17.24
CA ASN A 96 -17.31 -7.18 -15.85
C ASN A 96 -17.69 -5.72 -15.56
N ASN A 97 -17.13 -4.75 -16.29
CA ASN A 97 -17.53 -3.35 -16.17
C ASN A 97 -18.90 -3.11 -16.81
N LEU A 98 -19.17 -3.72 -17.97
CA LEU A 98 -20.47 -3.63 -18.63
C LEU A 98 -21.58 -4.26 -17.77
N THR A 99 -21.33 -5.40 -17.13
CA THR A 99 -22.30 -6.03 -16.22
C THR A 99 -22.65 -5.12 -15.04
N ILE A 100 -21.64 -4.48 -14.42
CA ILE A 100 -21.88 -3.56 -13.31
C ILE A 100 -22.59 -2.30 -13.78
N LEU A 101 -22.25 -1.77 -14.95
CA LEU A 101 -22.92 -0.63 -15.53
C LEU A 101 -24.41 -0.94 -15.80
N ALA A 102 -24.70 -2.11 -16.37
CA ALA A 102 -26.07 -2.57 -16.58
C ALA A 102 -26.84 -2.66 -15.24
N LEU A 103 -26.23 -3.20 -14.19
CA LEU A 103 -26.82 -3.21 -12.85
C LEU A 103 -27.10 -1.78 -12.33
N CYS A 104 -26.16 -0.85 -12.52
CA CYS A 104 -26.36 0.54 -12.12
C CYS A 104 -27.55 1.18 -12.85
N ILE A 105 -27.69 0.92 -14.15
CA ILE A 105 -28.83 1.40 -14.95
C ILE A 105 -30.15 0.82 -14.42
N CYS A 106 -30.19 -0.49 -14.13
CA CYS A 106 -31.37 -1.13 -13.54
C CYS A 106 -31.75 -0.50 -12.19
N PHE A 107 -30.77 -0.25 -11.31
CA PHE A 107 -31.01 0.42 -10.03
C PHE A 107 -31.48 1.87 -10.20
N TYR A 108 -30.95 2.59 -11.18
CA TYR A 108 -31.37 3.96 -11.47
C TYR A 108 -32.86 4.04 -11.84
N TYR A 109 -33.30 3.24 -12.82
CA TYR A 109 -34.70 3.25 -13.25
C TYR A 109 -35.64 2.75 -12.16
N THR A 110 -35.25 1.73 -11.40
CA THR A 110 -36.01 1.26 -10.25
C THR A 110 -36.16 2.38 -9.20
N GLY A 111 -35.10 3.14 -8.94
CA GLY A 111 -35.12 4.25 -7.98
C GLY A 111 -35.88 5.50 -8.45
N LYS A 112 -36.17 5.62 -9.75
CA LYS A 112 -37.11 6.62 -10.26
C LYS A 112 -38.56 6.22 -10.07
N SER A 113 -38.87 4.94 -10.24
CA SER A 113 -40.24 4.43 -10.17
C SER A 113 -40.72 4.17 -8.73
N ALA A 114 -39.80 3.96 -7.77
CA ALA A 114 -40.13 3.65 -6.38
C ALA A 114 -39.15 4.34 -5.41
N PRO A 115 -39.55 4.57 -4.14
CA PRO A 115 -38.65 5.13 -3.15
C PRO A 115 -37.48 4.18 -2.89
N PHE A 116 -36.31 4.51 -3.44
CA PHE A 116 -35.07 3.77 -3.22
C PHE A 116 -34.34 4.26 -1.97
N ASN A 117 -34.04 3.35 -1.04
CA ASN A 117 -33.18 3.61 0.11
C ASN A 117 -31.71 3.46 -0.31
N MET A 118 -30.98 4.57 -0.38
CA MET A 118 -29.56 4.61 -0.77
C MET A 118 -28.61 4.10 0.33
N GLN A 119 -29.06 4.08 1.58
CA GLN A 119 -28.20 3.82 2.74
C GLN A 119 -27.49 2.45 2.68
N PRO A 120 -28.15 1.31 2.36
CA PRO A 120 -27.47 0.02 2.31
C PRO A 120 -26.36 -0.01 1.24
N MET A 121 -26.58 0.63 0.10
CA MET A 121 -25.61 0.68 -1.00
C MET A 121 -24.40 1.55 -0.64
N THR A 122 -24.63 2.69 0.01
CA THR A 122 -23.56 3.54 0.54
C THR A 122 -22.73 2.80 1.58
N VAL A 123 -23.37 2.14 2.54
CA VAL A 123 -22.68 1.38 3.60
C VAL A 123 -21.89 0.21 3.00
N ALA A 124 -22.45 -0.53 2.04
CA ALA A 124 -21.74 -1.60 1.35
C ALA A 124 -20.50 -1.07 0.59
N THR A 125 -20.64 0.04 -0.12
CA THR A 125 -19.53 0.68 -0.86
C THR A 125 -18.43 1.14 0.09
N PHE A 126 -18.81 1.75 1.22
CA PHE A 126 -17.88 2.12 2.28
C PHE A 126 -17.15 0.91 2.86
N ALA A 127 -17.89 -0.14 3.23
CA ALA A 127 -17.33 -1.37 3.79
C ALA A 127 -16.31 -2.00 2.83
N CYS A 128 -16.61 -1.99 1.54
CA CYS A 128 -15.73 -2.43 0.46
C CYS A 128 -14.38 -1.69 0.44
N PHE A 129 -14.36 -0.35 0.49
CA PHE A 129 -13.12 0.42 0.61
C PHE A 129 -12.41 0.20 1.97
N MET A 130 -13.19 0.08 3.04
CA MET A 130 -12.66 -0.08 4.39
C MET A 130 -11.97 -1.43 4.57
N MET A 131 -12.50 -2.51 4.00
CA MET A 131 -11.89 -3.84 4.07
C MET A 131 -10.47 -3.87 3.48
N VAL A 132 -10.26 -3.22 2.32
CA VAL A 132 -8.93 -3.09 1.70
C VAL A 132 -7.96 -2.38 2.66
N SER A 133 -8.43 -1.31 3.29
CA SER A 133 -7.63 -0.52 4.21
C SER A 133 -7.28 -1.32 5.46
N ILE A 134 -8.27 -1.89 6.14
CA ILE A 134 -8.09 -2.73 7.34
C ILE A 134 -7.09 -3.85 7.04
N TYR A 135 -7.23 -4.55 5.91
CA TYR A 135 -6.32 -5.63 5.56
C TYR A 135 -4.85 -5.17 5.52
N ILE A 136 -4.55 -4.07 4.83
CA ILE A 136 -3.19 -3.55 4.71
C ILE A 136 -2.67 -3.00 6.04
N PHE A 137 -3.50 -2.25 6.78
CA PHE A 137 -3.10 -1.71 8.08
C PHE A 137 -2.84 -2.82 9.09
N THR A 138 -3.70 -3.83 9.17
CA THR A 138 -3.52 -4.99 10.05
C THR A 138 -2.26 -5.76 9.67
N LYS A 139 -1.98 -5.98 8.39
CA LYS A 139 -0.73 -6.63 7.94
C LYS A 139 0.52 -5.87 8.44
N ILE A 140 0.54 -4.54 8.30
CA ILE A 140 1.65 -3.71 8.77
C ILE A 140 1.75 -3.74 10.30
N MET A 141 0.62 -3.65 11.01
CA MET A 141 0.59 -3.70 12.47
C MET A 141 1.07 -5.04 13.00
N MET A 142 0.64 -6.16 12.42
CA MET A 142 1.08 -7.50 12.80
C MET A 142 2.59 -7.71 12.61
N ASN A 143 3.19 -7.10 11.59
CA ASN A 143 4.64 -7.13 11.42
C ASN A 143 5.34 -6.33 12.53
N LYS A 144 4.84 -5.13 12.82
CA LYS A 144 5.37 -4.29 13.90
C LYS A 144 5.28 -4.95 15.28
N THR A 145 4.14 -5.54 15.63
CA THR A 145 3.96 -6.20 16.94
C THR A 145 4.82 -7.44 17.11
N LYS A 146 5.24 -8.08 16.01
CA LYS A 146 6.18 -9.19 16.02
C LYS A 146 7.65 -8.74 15.97
N ASN A 147 7.94 -7.45 16.16
CA ASN A 147 9.27 -6.84 15.98
C ASN A 147 9.90 -7.16 14.62
N ARG A 148 9.08 -7.29 13.58
CA ARG A 148 9.53 -7.51 12.21
C ARG A 148 9.42 -6.22 11.41
N LYS A 149 10.46 -5.94 10.61
CA LYS A 149 10.38 -4.89 9.60
C LYS A 149 9.36 -5.28 8.54
N TYR A 150 8.56 -4.31 8.10
CA TYR A 150 7.61 -4.49 7.00
C TYR A 150 8.28 -4.11 5.68
N SER A 151 7.67 -4.52 4.57
CA SER A 151 8.22 -4.26 3.24
C SER A 151 7.97 -2.81 2.80
N ILE A 152 8.87 -2.27 1.97
CA ILE A 152 8.67 -1.03 1.20
C ILE A 152 7.36 -1.09 0.39
N MET A 153 7.02 -2.27 -0.12
CA MET A 153 5.76 -2.49 -0.85
C MET A 153 4.55 -2.33 0.05
N ASP A 154 4.59 -2.83 1.29
CA ASP A 154 3.47 -2.67 2.23
C ASP A 154 3.22 -1.18 2.51
N ASN A 155 4.28 -0.37 2.62
CA ASN A 155 4.16 1.08 2.77
C ASN A 155 3.50 1.74 1.54
N SER A 156 3.86 1.29 0.35
CA SER A 156 3.29 1.78 -0.92
C SER A 156 1.81 1.41 -1.03
N LEU A 157 1.47 0.16 -0.70
CA LEU A 157 0.09 -0.32 -0.66
C LEU A 157 -0.75 0.42 0.38
N ARG A 158 -0.15 0.79 1.53
CA ARG A 158 -0.84 1.61 2.54
C ARG A 158 -1.26 2.95 1.97
N ASN A 159 -0.42 3.61 1.19
CA ASN A 159 -0.77 4.90 0.57
C ASN A 159 -1.92 4.75 -0.44
N LEU A 160 -1.92 3.67 -1.24
CA LEU A 160 -3.04 3.37 -2.14
C LEU A 160 -4.32 3.09 -1.36
N ALA A 161 -4.26 2.21 -0.36
CA ALA A 161 -5.40 1.87 0.48
C ALA A 161 -5.96 3.08 1.24
N PHE A 162 -5.10 3.97 1.74
CA PHE A 162 -5.50 5.22 2.38
C PHE A 162 -6.29 6.14 1.44
N THR A 163 -5.98 6.15 0.14
CA THR A 163 -6.78 6.87 -0.85
C THR A 163 -8.21 6.31 -0.92
N GLY A 164 -8.35 4.98 -0.99
CA GLY A 164 -9.66 4.31 -0.95
C GLY A 164 -10.42 4.58 0.36
N PHE A 165 -9.72 4.55 1.50
CA PHE A 165 -10.30 4.92 2.80
C PHE A 165 -10.86 6.33 2.79
N PHE A 166 -10.09 7.32 2.29
CA PHE A 166 -10.54 8.70 2.23
C PHE A 166 -11.78 8.87 1.34
N ILE A 167 -11.77 8.25 0.16
CA ILE A 167 -12.93 8.26 -0.76
C ILE A 167 -14.15 7.62 -0.09
N GLY A 168 -13.98 6.47 0.57
CA GLY A 168 -15.05 5.78 1.27
C GLY A 168 -15.64 6.62 2.40
N ASN A 169 -14.82 7.23 3.26
CA ASN A 169 -15.28 8.08 4.36
C ASN A 169 -15.98 9.33 3.84
N PHE A 170 -15.42 9.97 2.81
CA PHE A 170 -16.05 11.11 2.17
C PHE A 170 -17.43 10.75 1.62
N ALA A 171 -17.55 9.61 0.93
CA ALA A 171 -18.83 9.13 0.44
C ALA A 171 -19.83 8.83 1.56
N LEU A 172 -19.39 8.17 2.64
CA LEU A 172 -20.26 7.89 3.78
C LEU A 172 -20.78 9.20 4.37
N LEU A 173 -19.89 10.14 4.70
CA LEU A 173 -20.25 11.46 5.22
C LEU A 173 -21.22 12.20 4.29
N PHE A 174 -20.94 12.20 2.98
CA PHE A 174 -21.73 12.90 1.98
C PHE A 174 -23.16 12.34 1.84
N PHE A 175 -23.32 11.00 1.86
CA PHE A 175 -24.60 10.36 1.59
C PHE A 175 -25.41 9.96 2.83
N THR A 176 -24.81 9.84 4.03
CA THR A 176 -25.53 9.43 5.24
C THR A 176 -25.66 10.49 6.33
N ILE A 177 -24.68 11.38 6.48
CA ILE A 177 -24.63 12.31 7.62
C ILE A 177 -25.27 13.68 7.29
N GLY A 178 -25.58 13.94 6.02
CA GLY A 178 -26.50 15.01 5.59
C GLY A 178 -25.91 16.43 5.59
N ASN A 179 -26.39 17.24 4.64
CA ASN A 179 -26.30 18.71 4.57
C ASN A 179 -24.97 19.38 4.21
N LEU A 180 -23.99 18.71 3.59
CA LEU A 180 -22.86 19.46 3.00
C LEU A 180 -23.26 20.20 1.72
N ILE A 181 -24.12 19.59 0.90
CA ILE A 181 -24.62 20.15 -0.35
C ILE A 181 -26.07 19.70 -0.54
N ASP A 182 -26.97 20.65 -0.81
CA ASP A 182 -28.37 20.37 -1.12
C ASP A 182 -28.48 19.93 -2.59
N LEU A 183 -28.54 18.61 -2.81
CA LEU A 183 -28.62 18.02 -4.15
C LEU A 183 -29.98 17.40 -4.38
N ASN A 184 -30.49 17.52 -5.62
CA ASN A 184 -31.65 16.76 -6.04
C ASN A 184 -31.39 15.25 -5.89
N ARG A 185 -32.41 14.51 -5.45
CA ARG A 185 -32.40 13.06 -5.27
C ARG A 185 -31.88 12.31 -6.50
N ASP A 186 -32.26 12.75 -7.71
CA ASP A 186 -31.79 12.15 -8.97
C ASP A 186 -30.25 12.26 -9.09
N THR A 187 -29.70 13.43 -8.75
CA THR A 187 -28.25 13.67 -8.77
C THR A 187 -27.54 12.85 -7.71
N MET A 188 -28.11 12.74 -6.49
CA MET A 188 -27.57 11.88 -5.43
C MET A 188 -27.54 10.41 -5.86
N LEU A 189 -28.60 9.92 -6.49
CA LEU A 189 -28.70 8.55 -6.99
C LEU A 189 -27.60 8.29 -8.04
N ILE A 190 -27.43 9.19 -9.01
CA ILE A 190 -26.38 9.09 -10.05
C ILE A 190 -25.00 9.09 -9.40
N ALA A 191 -24.72 10.00 -8.47
CA ALA A 191 -23.43 10.10 -7.81
C ALA A 191 -23.08 8.83 -7.01
N MET A 192 -24.06 8.26 -6.29
CA MET A 192 -23.89 7.01 -5.54
C MET A 192 -23.63 5.81 -6.48
N LEU A 193 -24.36 5.72 -7.60
CA LEU A 193 -24.14 4.66 -8.60
C LEU A 193 -22.77 4.76 -9.26
N LEU A 194 -22.32 5.98 -9.60
CA LEU A 194 -20.97 6.22 -10.11
C LEU A 194 -19.92 5.80 -9.09
N LEU A 195 -20.09 6.19 -7.83
CA LEU A 195 -19.18 5.79 -6.75
C LEU A 195 -19.11 4.27 -6.61
N TYR A 196 -20.25 3.57 -6.63
CA TYR A 196 -20.29 2.12 -6.57
C TYR A 196 -19.56 1.47 -7.75
N PHE A 197 -19.79 1.97 -8.97
CA PHE A 197 -19.10 1.50 -10.18
C PHE A 197 -17.57 1.65 -10.03
N PHE A 198 -17.10 2.84 -9.67
CA PHE A 198 -15.68 3.11 -9.50
C PHE A 198 -15.06 2.37 -8.31
N SER A 199 -15.82 2.16 -7.23
CA SER A 199 -15.39 1.33 -6.10
C SER A 199 -15.11 -0.10 -6.54
N SER A 200 -16.01 -0.68 -7.33
CA SER A 200 -15.80 -2.04 -7.86
C SER A 200 -14.60 -2.13 -8.80
N VAL A 201 -14.39 -1.12 -9.67
CA VAL A 201 -13.18 -1.03 -10.50
C VAL A 201 -11.93 -0.95 -9.63
N TYR A 202 -11.92 -0.05 -8.63
CA TYR A 202 -10.80 0.14 -7.70
C TYR A 202 -10.44 -1.15 -6.97
N ILE A 203 -11.43 -1.85 -6.39
CA ILE A 203 -11.19 -3.06 -5.59
C ILE A 203 -10.65 -4.20 -6.44
N ARG A 204 -11.23 -4.44 -7.63
CA ARG A 204 -10.74 -5.49 -8.53
C ARG A 204 -9.33 -5.19 -9.03
N ALA A 205 -9.06 -3.93 -9.40
CA ALA A 205 -7.72 -3.50 -9.75
C ALA A 205 -6.74 -3.68 -8.59
N PHE A 206 -7.16 -3.36 -7.34
CA PHE A 206 -6.33 -3.52 -6.15
C PHE A 206 -6.00 -4.98 -5.87
N ILE A 207 -6.99 -5.88 -5.91
CA ILE A 207 -6.78 -7.32 -5.72
C ILE A 207 -5.82 -7.86 -6.78
N LYS A 208 -6.04 -7.52 -8.05
CA LYS A 208 -5.18 -7.97 -9.14
C LYS A 208 -3.75 -7.43 -8.98
N PHE A 209 -3.61 -6.15 -8.67
CA PHE A 209 -2.32 -5.51 -8.42
C PHE A 209 -1.59 -6.13 -7.22
N TYR A 210 -2.30 -6.41 -6.13
CA TYR A 210 -1.74 -7.08 -4.95
C TYR A 210 -1.20 -8.47 -5.28
N ASN A 211 -1.92 -9.22 -6.13
CA ASN A 211 -1.55 -10.57 -6.51
C ASN A 211 -0.40 -10.64 -7.53
N GLN A 212 -0.03 -9.54 -8.18
CA GLN A 212 1.02 -9.53 -9.22
C GLN A 212 2.45 -9.76 -8.71
N GLN A 213 2.67 -9.93 -7.40
CA GLN A 213 3.99 -10.19 -6.79
C GLN A 213 5.13 -9.38 -7.46
N ILE A 214 4.91 -8.08 -7.65
CA ILE A 214 5.86 -7.22 -8.35
C ILE A 214 7.19 -7.27 -7.60
N LYS A 215 8.23 -7.80 -8.24
CA LYS A 215 9.58 -7.86 -7.67
C LYS A 215 10.08 -6.44 -7.44
N ILE A 216 10.34 -6.11 -6.18
CA ILE A 216 10.77 -4.77 -5.73
C ILE A 216 12.26 -4.55 -6.03
N LEU A 217 13.04 -5.62 -6.23
CA LEU A 217 14.47 -5.57 -6.52
C LEU A 217 14.77 -6.41 -7.77
N ILE A 218 15.46 -5.79 -8.73
CA ILE A 218 16.36 -6.51 -9.64
C ILE A 218 17.60 -6.74 -8.79
N ALA A 219 17.69 -7.91 -8.16
CA ALA A 219 18.97 -8.45 -7.72
C ALA A 219 19.58 -9.16 -8.93
#